data_AF-A0A8H5UBJ3-F1
#
_entry.id   AF-A0A8H5UBJ3-F1
#
_cell.length_a   1.000
_cell.length_b   1.000
_cell.length_c   1.000
_cell.angle_alpha   90.00
_cell.angle_beta   90.00
_cell.angle_gamma   90.00
#
_symmetry.space_group_name_H-M   'P 1'
#
loop_
_entity.id
_entity.type
_entity.pdbx_description
1 polymer ?
#
loop_
_entity_poly.entity_id
_entity_poly.type
_entity_poly.pdbx_seq_one_letter_code
_entity_poly.pdbx_strand_id
1 'polypeptide(L)'
;MLLRLSHIVLLCTSSFKGIMAAAKPVDSCPSTTAPRVNLGYARYEGIALSNGVNQFLGMRYAAPPTGSRRFRLPDRPLNETHLVLAHKHGADCYGVNPSAPTPDLEFSEDCLFINVYAPKNATLNKDGGLPVMLWIKAPLTTVLDRLQDQMAAINWIHEHISKFGSNPEKVTLFGTSVGGGIVLLHLLAYGGNSTNSSKQWRAGTAQSMYLPSVYTVDEMQFHYDHLLTATSCSDFGCLRQLPIEQFQANNTAIPFPGQFEPALFGYGPTIDGSSLP
;
A
#
# COMPACT_ATOMS: atom_id res chain seq x y z
N MET A 1 -6.25 24.10 -9.51
CA MET A 1 -7.54 23.74 -10.14
C MET A 1 -7.29 22.52 -11.02
N LEU A 2 -7.47 21.32 -10.47
CA LEU A 2 -7.26 20.06 -11.20
C LEU A 2 -8.59 19.65 -11.86
N LEU A 3 -8.66 19.75 -13.19
CA LEU A 3 -9.68 19.06 -13.98
C LEU A 3 -9.08 17.73 -14.49
N ARG A 4 -9.68 16.62 -14.08
CA ARG A 4 -9.56 15.33 -14.78
C ARG A 4 -10.34 15.44 -16.09
N LEU A 5 -9.67 15.28 -17.23
CA LEU A 5 -10.30 14.98 -18.51
C LEU A 5 -10.03 13.51 -18.82
N SER A 6 -11.05 12.69 -18.56
CA SER A 6 -11.16 11.32 -19.03
C SER A 6 -11.57 11.31 -20.51
N HIS A 7 -11.10 10.32 -21.26
CA HIS A 7 -11.45 9.92 -22.64
C HIS A 7 -10.58 10.47 -23.78
N ILE A 8 -9.57 9.68 -24.17
CA ILE A 8 -9.22 9.49 -25.60
C ILE A 8 -9.15 7.98 -25.84
N VAL A 9 -10.21 7.44 -26.44
CA VAL A 9 -10.24 6.10 -27.05
C VAL A 9 -9.89 6.30 -28.52
N LEU A 10 -8.70 5.89 -28.94
CA LEU A 10 -8.34 5.81 -30.35
C LEU A 10 -8.69 4.40 -30.85
N LEU A 11 -9.91 4.26 -31.35
CA LEU A 11 -10.34 3.10 -32.13
C LEU A 11 -9.65 3.15 -33.49
N CYS A 12 -8.69 2.24 -33.70
CA CYS A 12 -8.07 2.03 -34.99
C CYS A 12 -8.98 1.12 -35.82
N THR A 13 -9.84 1.68 -36.67
CA THR A 13 -10.57 0.91 -37.69
C THR A 13 -9.78 0.91 -39.00
N SER A 14 -9.53 -0.29 -39.52
CA SER A 14 -8.90 -0.53 -40.81
C SER A 14 -9.90 -0.33 -41.95
N SER A 15 -9.55 0.46 -42.98
CA SER A 15 -9.95 0.21 -44.38
C SER A 15 -9.10 1.00 -45.38
N PHE A 16 -8.73 0.28 -46.44
CA PHE A 16 -7.70 0.44 -47.47
C PHE A 16 -8.00 1.48 -48.59
N LYS A 17 -6.98 2.22 -49.08
CA LYS A 17 -6.41 2.17 -50.46
C LYS A 17 -5.67 3.46 -50.88
N GLY A 18 -4.42 3.29 -51.34
CA GLY A 18 -3.86 4.05 -52.48
C GLY A 18 -2.78 5.08 -52.18
N ILE A 19 -1.52 4.71 -52.44
CA ILE A 19 -0.56 5.34 -53.38
C ILE A 19 0.85 4.82 -53.01
N MET A 20 1.51 4.17 -53.97
CA MET A 20 2.88 3.68 -53.84
C MET A 20 3.85 4.84 -53.71
N ALA A 21 4.56 4.90 -52.59
CA ALA A 21 5.90 5.47 -52.50
C ALA A 21 6.76 4.45 -51.74
N ALA A 22 7.87 4.03 -52.35
CA ALA A 22 8.82 3.11 -51.73
C ALA A 22 9.53 3.82 -50.56
N ALA A 23 8.94 3.76 -49.38
CA ALA A 23 9.61 4.10 -48.14
C ALA A 23 10.52 2.92 -47.75
N LYS A 24 11.80 3.20 -47.55
CA LYS A 24 12.77 2.25 -46.99
C LYS A 24 12.21 1.66 -45.67
N PRO A 25 12.45 0.37 -45.37
CA PRO A 25 12.06 -0.18 -44.08
C PRO A 25 12.80 0.63 -43.01
N VAL A 26 12.05 1.34 -42.18
CA VAL A 26 12.58 1.90 -40.93
C VAL A 26 12.68 0.70 -40.00
N ASP A 27 13.81 0.01 -40.09
CA ASP A 27 14.19 -1.00 -39.12
C ASP A 27 14.26 -0.36 -37.73
N SER A 28 13.69 -1.08 -36.77
CA SER A 28 13.65 -0.84 -35.33
C SER A 28 12.65 0.22 -34.81
N CYS A 29 11.52 -0.27 -34.31
CA CYS A 29 10.89 0.35 -33.14
C CYS A 29 11.96 0.36 -32.03
N PRO A 30 12.24 1.48 -31.34
CA PRO A 30 13.19 1.46 -30.25
C PRO A 30 12.63 0.50 -29.18
N SER A 31 13.22 -0.68 -29.05
CA SER A 31 12.89 -1.58 -27.96
C SER A 31 13.42 -0.92 -26.70
N THR A 32 12.62 -0.06 -26.07
CA THR A 32 12.85 0.32 -24.69
C THR A 32 12.73 -0.96 -23.88
N THR A 33 13.87 -1.61 -23.64
CA THR A 33 13.97 -2.80 -22.81
C THR A 33 13.23 -2.52 -21.51
N ALA A 34 12.25 -3.37 -21.18
CA ALA A 34 11.46 -3.21 -19.98
C ALA A 34 12.39 -3.15 -18.75
N PRO A 35 12.21 -2.18 -17.84
CA PRO A 35 13.08 -2.04 -16.69
C PRO A 35 12.91 -3.25 -15.77
N ARG A 36 14.02 -3.85 -15.34
CA ARG A 36 14.01 -5.01 -14.45
C ARG A 36 14.77 -4.70 -13.17
N VAL A 37 14.30 -5.26 -12.07
CA VAL A 37 14.94 -5.13 -10.75
C VAL A 37 14.98 -6.49 -10.06
N ASN A 38 16.10 -6.79 -9.41
CA ASN A 38 16.27 -8.00 -8.60
C ASN A 38 16.43 -7.61 -7.13
N LEU A 39 15.47 -8.01 -6.31
CA LEU A 39 15.41 -7.72 -4.87
C LEU A 39 15.93 -8.88 -4.02
N GLY A 40 16.46 -9.93 -4.63
CA GLY A 40 16.94 -11.13 -3.96
C GLY A 40 15.82 -12.15 -3.76
N TYR A 41 14.73 -11.76 -3.09
CA TYR A 41 13.57 -12.64 -2.90
C TYR A 41 12.69 -12.75 -4.16
N ALA A 42 12.69 -11.73 -5.03
CA ALA A 42 11.93 -11.71 -6.27
C ALA A 42 12.64 -10.89 -7.35
N ARG A 43 12.32 -11.20 -8.61
CA ARG A 43 12.71 -10.43 -9.80
C ARG A 43 11.47 -9.80 -10.41
N TYR A 44 11.46 -8.50 -10.57
CA TYR A 44 10.34 -7.75 -11.14
C TYR A 44 10.69 -7.14 -12.49
N GLU A 45 9.74 -7.18 -13.42
CA GLU A 45 9.74 -6.40 -14.66
C GLU A 45 8.69 -5.29 -14.55
N GLY A 46 9.11 -4.04 -14.72
CA GLY A 46 8.25 -2.87 -14.71
C GLY A 46 7.97 -2.33 -16.11
N ILE A 47 7.37 -1.14 -16.16
CA ILE A 47 7.07 -0.44 -17.42
C ILE A 47 7.91 0.84 -17.50
N ALA A 48 8.62 1.03 -18.61
CA ALA A 48 9.25 2.31 -18.94
C ALA A 48 8.22 3.22 -19.62
N LEU A 49 7.91 4.36 -19.01
CA LEU A 49 7.01 5.36 -19.54
C LEU A 49 7.74 6.33 -20.49
N SER A 50 7.01 6.89 -21.45
CA SER A 50 7.55 7.83 -22.45
C SER A 50 8.08 9.13 -21.85
N ASN A 51 7.62 9.50 -20.64
CA ASN A 51 8.07 10.67 -19.89
C ASN A 51 9.39 10.45 -19.12
N GLY A 52 10.07 9.32 -19.34
CA GLY A 52 11.37 9.04 -18.69
C GLY A 52 11.25 8.50 -17.27
N VAL A 53 10.08 7.99 -16.86
CA VAL A 53 9.86 7.32 -15.57
C VAL A 53 9.73 5.81 -15.78
N ASN A 54 10.43 5.03 -14.97
CA ASN A 54 10.16 3.60 -14.79
C ASN A 54 9.14 3.43 -13.66
N GLN A 55 8.10 2.64 -13.91
CA GLN A 55 7.11 2.25 -12.91
C GLN A 55 7.18 0.75 -12.61
N PHE A 56 7.08 0.41 -11.33
CA PHE A 56 6.95 -0.96 -10.83
C PHE A 56 5.75 -0.98 -9.89
N LEU A 57 4.68 -1.66 -10.31
CA LEU A 57 3.40 -1.66 -9.62
C LEU A 57 3.10 -3.04 -9.01
N GLY A 58 2.43 -3.07 -7.86
CA GLY A 58 1.98 -4.32 -7.24
C GLY A 58 3.11 -5.23 -6.73
N MET A 59 4.27 -4.66 -6.36
CA MET A 59 5.34 -5.45 -5.75
C MET A 59 5.00 -5.77 -4.30
N ARG A 60 5.43 -6.91 -3.77
CA ARG A 60 5.12 -7.30 -2.37
C ARG A 60 6.14 -6.69 -1.42
N TYR A 61 5.68 -6.01 -0.37
CA TYR A 61 6.57 -5.62 0.72
C TYR A 61 6.45 -6.53 1.95
N ALA A 62 5.42 -7.37 1.99
CA ALA A 62 5.20 -8.40 2.99
C ALA A 62 4.53 -9.64 2.38
N ALA A 63 4.50 -10.75 3.11
CA ALA A 63 3.70 -11.92 2.74
C ALA A 63 2.18 -11.59 2.82
N PRO A 64 1.32 -12.25 2.02
CA PRO A 64 -0.12 -12.10 2.12
C PRO A 64 -0.62 -12.32 3.56
N PRO A 65 -1.39 -11.39 4.17
CA PRO A 65 -1.84 -11.51 5.55
C PRO A 65 -3.07 -12.43 5.69
N THR A 66 -3.12 -13.52 4.93
CA THR A 66 -4.28 -14.41 4.81
C THR A 66 -4.17 -15.65 5.70
N GLY A 67 -5.32 -16.29 5.97
CA GLY A 67 -5.40 -17.55 6.70
C GLY A 67 -4.72 -17.47 8.07
N SER A 68 -3.69 -18.30 8.30
CA SER A 68 -2.96 -18.31 9.58
C SER A 68 -2.21 -17.01 9.89
N ARG A 69 -1.97 -16.14 8.89
CA ARG A 69 -1.32 -14.83 9.03
C ARG A 69 -2.31 -13.70 9.35
N ARG A 70 -3.62 -13.93 9.26
CA ARG A 70 -4.63 -12.93 9.66
C ARG A 70 -4.47 -12.58 11.14
N PHE A 71 -4.54 -11.29 11.47
CA PHE A 71 -4.29 -10.74 12.82
C PHE A 71 -2.89 -11.04 13.37
N ARG A 72 -1.87 -11.06 12.51
CA ARG A 72 -0.45 -11.19 12.92
C ARG A 72 0.38 -10.02 12.39
N LEU A 73 1.58 -9.87 12.93
CA LEU A 73 2.60 -8.99 12.34
C LEU A 73 2.89 -9.41 10.89
N PRO A 74 3.18 -8.46 9.98
CA PRO A 74 3.57 -8.80 8.62
C PRO A 74 4.86 -9.58 8.64
N ASP A 75 4.87 -10.70 7.93
CA ASP A 75 6.09 -11.44 7.66
C ASP A 75 6.76 -10.90 6.39
N ARG A 76 8.05 -11.20 6.23
CA ARG A 76 8.79 -10.88 5.00
C ARG A 76 8.09 -11.45 3.75
N PRO A 77 8.24 -10.79 2.58
CA PRO A 77 7.76 -11.33 1.31
C PRO A 77 8.21 -12.78 1.10
N LEU A 78 7.34 -13.57 0.49
CA LEU A 78 7.68 -14.94 0.06
C LEU A 78 8.64 -14.89 -1.12
N ASN A 79 9.53 -15.88 -1.22
CA ASN A 79 10.47 -15.97 -2.32
C ASN A 79 9.74 -16.37 -3.62
N GLU A 80 9.98 -15.59 -4.68
CA GLU A 80 9.49 -15.84 -6.03
C GLU A 80 10.62 -16.34 -6.92
N THR A 81 10.46 -17.54 -7.47
CA THR A 81 11.48 -18.15 -8.35
C THR A 81 11.40 -17.61 -9.78
N HIS A 82 10.21 -17.18 -10.22
CA HIS A 82 9.94 -16.70 -11.57
C HIS A 82 10.02 -15.17 -11.66
N LEU A 83 10.03 -14.66 -12.89
CA LEU A 83 9.93 -13.21 -13.14
C LEU A 83 8.49 -12.76 -12.90
N VAL A 84 8.30 -11.77 -12.04
CA VAL A 84 6.99 -11.21 -11.71
C VAL A 84 6.77 -9.92 -12.49
N LEU A 85 5.61 -9.80 -13.16
CA LEU A 85 5.25 -8.60 -13.93
C LEU A 85 4.65 -7.53 -13.01
N ALA A 86 5.41 -6.47 -12.75
CA ALA A 86 5.01 -5.32 -11.93
C ALA A 86 4.31 -4.24 -12.77
N HIS A 87 3.31 -4.65 -13.57
CA HIS A 87 2.68 -3.82 -14.61
C HIS A 87 1.34 -3.21 -14.18
N LYS A 88 0.70 -3.76 -13.14
CA LYS A 88 -0.61 -3.35 -12.62
C LYS A 88 -0.49 -3.17 -11.11
N HIS A 89 -1.28 -2.26 -10.55
CA HIS A 89 -1.48 -2.19 -9.11
C HIS A 89 -2.02 -3.51 -8.58
N GLY A 90 -1.57 -3.92 -7.40
CA GLY A 90 -2.21 -4.99 -6.63
C GLY A 90 -3.57 -4.53 -6.10
N ALA A 91 -4.29 -5.46 -5.48
CA ALA A 91 -5.57 -5.17 -4.84
C ALA A 91 -5.40 -4.21 -3.66
N ASP A 92 -6.40 -3.35 -3.43
CA ASP A 92 -6.54 -2.58 -2.20
C ASP A 92 -6.97 -3.51 -1.05
N CYS A 93 -6.61 -3.13 0.18
CA CYS A 93 -7.03 -3.88 1.36
C CYS A 93 -8.53 -3.70 1.61
N TYR A 94 -9.20 -4.79 2.02
CA TYR A 94 -10.52 -4.65 2.64
C TYR A 94 -10.42 -3.76 3.87
N GLY A 95 -11.41 -2.88 4.05
CA GLY A 95 -11.62 -2.22 5.33
C GLY A 95 -12.95 -2.58 5.95
N VAL A 96 -13.43 -1.69 6.82
CA VAL A 96 -14.61 -1.92 7.65
C VAL A 96 -15.86 -1.42 6.94
N ASN A 97 -16.94 -2.15 7.18
CA ASN A 97 -18.16 -2.19 6.43
C ASN A 97 -17.92 -2.75 5.00
N PRO A 98 -18.81 -3.61 4.50
CA PRO A 98 -18.76 -4.04 3.11
C PRO A 98 -18.68 -2.80 2.21
N SER A 99 -17.54 -2.60 1.57
CA SER A 99 -17.34 -1.46 0.70
C SER A 99 -18.33 -1.56 -0.45
N ALA A 100 -19.03 -0.47 -0.77
CA ALA A 100 -19.83 -0.43 -1.99
C ALA A 100 -18.92 -0.80 -3.18
N PRO A 101 -19.36 -1.68 -4.09
CA PRO A 101 -18.56 -2.05 -5.25
C PRO A 101 -18.16 -0.78 -6.01
N THR A 102 -16.86 -0.53 -6.12
CA THR A 102 -16.32 0.54 -6.95
C THR A 102 -15.82 -0.12 -8.24
N PRO A 103 -16.34 0.22 -9.43
CA PRO A 103 -16.12 -0.53 -10.66
C PRO A 103 -14.65 -0.74 -11.06
N ASP A 104 -13.75 0.13 -10.58
CA ASP A 104 -12.34 0.16 -10.98
C ASP A 104 -11.37 -0.31 -9.87
N LEU A 105 -11.88 -0.73 -8.70
CA LEU A 105 -11.04 -1.13 -7.57
C LEU A 105 -11.25 -2.60 -7.22
N GLU A 106 -10.13 -3.31 -7.15
CA GLU A 106 -10.07 -4.71 -6.74
C GLU A 106 -9.69 -4.76 -5.26
N PHE A 107 -10.55 -5.39 -4.44
CA PHE A 107 -10.30 -5.55 -3.01
C PHE A 107 -9.92 -7.00 -2.71
N SER A 108 -8.93 -7.19 -1.85
CA SER A 108 -8.49 -8.51 -1.39
C SER A 108 -7.92 -8.43 0.02
N GLU A 109 -7.90 -9.57 0.71
CA GLU A 109 -7.11 -9.72 1.94
C GLU A 109 -5.62 -9.84 1.61
N ASP A 110 -5.29 -10.33 0.41
CA ASP A 110 -3.95 -10.26 -0.14
C ASP A 110 -3.71 -8.87 -0.77
N CYS A 111 -3.28 -7.91 0.05
CA CYS A 111 -3.21 -6.49 -0.33
C CYS A 111 -1.91 -5.76 0.05
N LEU A 112 -0.91 -6.43 0.63
CA LEU A 112 0.33 -5.80 1.12
C LEU A 112 1.31 -5.54 -0.03
N PHE A 113 0.97 -4.56 -0.87
CA PHE A 113 1.71 -4.16 -2.06
C PHE A 113 2.33 -2.76 -1.94
N ILE A 114 3.44 -2.55 -2.63
CA ILE A 114 4.13 -1.28 -2.80
C ILE A 114 4.34 -0.99 -4.28
N ASN A 115 4.27 0.30 -4.63
CA ASN A 115 4.50 0.79 -5.99
C ASN A 115 5.70 1.73 -5.97
N VAL A 116 6.58 1.62 -6.97
CA VAL A 116 7.78 2.45 -7.10
C VAL A 116 7.77 3.15 -8.46
N TYR A 117 7.96 4.47 -8.42
CA TYR A 117 8.17 5.31 -9.58
C TYR A 117 9.55 5.95 -9.47
N ALA A 118 10.40 5.75 -10.46
CA ALA A 118 11.77 6.27 -10.45
C ALA A 118 12.17 6.78 -11.85
N PRO A 119 13.01 7.82 -11.98
CA PRO A 119 13.57 8.22 -13.26
C PRO A 119 14.28 7.06 -13.97
N LYS A 120 14.17 6.97 -15.30
CA LYS A 120 14.70 5.85 -16.11
C LYS A 120 16.19 5.58 -15.90
N ASN A 121 16.96 6.64 -15.66
CA ASN A 121 18.41 6.60 -15.47
C ASN A 121 18.82 6.80 -13.99
N ALA A 122 17.91 6.56 -13.05
CA ALA A 122 18.21 6.65 -11.63
C ALA A 122 19.29 5.62 -11.27
N THR A 123 20.40 6.13 -10.73
CA THR A 123 21.52 5.32 -10.25
C THR A 123 22.00 5.92 -8.93
N LEU A 124 22.67 5.11 -8.11
CA LEU A 124 23.39 5.62 -6.96
C LEU A 124 24.49 6.55 -7.46
N ASN A 125 24.30 7.85 -7.29
CA ASN A 125 25.26 8.89 -7.68
C ASN A 125 26.22 9.18 -6.52
N LYS A 126 27.13 10.15 -6.71
CA LYS A 126 28.10 10.57 -5.67
C LYS A 126 27.42 11.07 -4.38
N ASP A 127 26.15 11.49 -4.46
CA ASP A 127 25.35 11.95 -3.32
C ASP A 127 24.56 10.81 -2.63
N GLY A 128 24.85 9.55 -3.01
CA GLY A 128 24.26 8.34 -2.44
C GLY A 128 22.88 7.97 -2.99
N GLY A 129 22.42 8.58 -4.08
CA GLY A 129 21.12 8.31 -4.71
C GLY A 129 20.04 9.38 -4.47
N LEU A 130 18.91 9.22 -5.16
CA LEU A 130 17.76 10.14 -5.11
C LEU A 130 17.04 10.11 -3.74
N PRO A 131 16.44 11.22 -3.27
CA PRO A 131 15.56 11.18 -2.10
C PRO A 131 14.31 10.33 -2.38
N VAL A 132 13.76 9.73 -1.33
CA VAL A 132 12.54 8.90 -1.41
C VAL A 132 11.38 9.65 -0.78
N MET A 133 10.27 9.77 -1.50
CA MET A 133 8.99 10.16 -0.92
C MET A 133 8.12 8.92 -0.76
N LEU A 134 7.90 8.48 0.48
CA LEU A 134 6.93 7.43 0.78
C LEU A 134 5.56 8.06 0.95
N TRP A 135 4.67 7.84 -0.02
CA TRP A 135 3.29 8.27 0.08
C TRP A 135 2.45 7.26 0.87
N ILE A 136 1.94 7.69 2.02
CA ILE A 136 0.96 6.99 2.83
C ILE A 136 -0.42 7.42 2.34
N LYS A 137 -1.04 6.54 1.55
CA LYS A 137 -2.39 6.73 1.01
C LYS A 137 -3.39 6.81 2.16
N ALA A 138 -4.37 7.71 2.06
CA ALA A 138 -5.54 7.64 2.92
C ALA A 138 -6.34 6.38 2.50
N PRO A 139 -6.67 5.48 3.44
CA PRO A 139 -7.44 4.30 3.13
C PRO A 139 -8.78 4.74 2.53
N LEU A 140 -9.20 4.06 1.47
CA LEU A 140 -10.51 4.30 0.85
C LEU A 140 -11.65 3.79 1.76
N THR A 141 -11.28 3.03 2.79
CA THR A 141 -12.14 2.39 3.77
C THR A 141 -11.85 2.93 5.15
N THR A 142 -12.80 2.88 6.08
CA THR A 142 -12.75 3.61 7.36
C THR A 142 -11.91 2.96 8.45
N VAL A 143 -10.78 2.35 8.08
CA VAL A 143 -9.83 1.71 8.99
C VAL A 143 -8.52 2.47 8.94
N LEU A 144 -7.97 2.84 10.09
CA LEU A 144 -6.58 3.26 10.14
C LEU A 144 -5.69 2.04 9.89
N ASP A 145 -4.97 2.07 8.76
CA ASP A 145 -3.98 1.05 8.40
C ASP A 145 -3.08 0.73 9.59
N ARG A 146 -2.86 -0.56 9.80
CA ARG A 146 -2.09 -1.04 10.93
C ARG A 146 -0.65 -0.50 10.87
N LEU A 147 -0.22 0.13 11.96
CA LEU A 147 1.10 0.77 12.07
C LEU A 147 2.24 -0.20 11.68
N GLN A 148 2.12 -1.47 12.05
CA GLN A 148 3.15 -2.47 11.78
C GLN A 148 3.28 -2.83 10.30
N ASP A 149 2.21 -2.71 9.52
CA ASP A 149 2.23 -2.95 8.07
C ASP A 149 3.01 -1.83 7.38
N GLN A 150 2.80 -0.59 7.82
CA GLN A 150 3.56 0.56 7.34
C GLN A 150 5.04 0.50 7.76
N MET A 151 5.33 0.04 8.98
CA MET A 151 6.70 -0.22 9.42
C MET A 151 7.38 -1.29 8.56
N ALA A 152 6.66 -2.35 8.17
CA ALA A 152 7.19 -3.35 7.24
C ALA A 152 7.50 -2.75 5.85
N ALA A 153 6.66 -1.85 5.33
CA ALA A 153 6.94 -1.14 4.09
C ALA A 153 8.16 -0.20 4.20
N ILE A 154 8.33 0.49 5.33
CA ILE A 154 9.51 1.32 5.61
C ILE A 154 10.78 0.46 5.68
N ASN A 155 10.73 -0.68 6.38
CA ASN A 155 11.82 -1.66 6.39
C ASN A 155 12.19 -2.13 4.98
N TRP A 156 11.19 -2.48 4.17
CA TRP A 156 11.39 -2.88 2.78
C TRP A 156 12.09 -1.79 1.97
N ILE A 157 11.72 -0.52 2.16
CA ILE A 157 12.39 0.62 1.51
C ILE A 157 13.87 0.67 1.88
N HIS A 158 14.19 0.52 3.17
CA HIS A 158 15.59 0.48 3.64
C HIS A 158 16.39 -0.65 3.01
N GLU A 159 15.79 -1.84 2.91
CA GLU A 159 16.45 -3.01 2.35
C GLU A 159 16.63 -2.94 0.82
N HIS A 160 15.71 -2.27 0.10
CA HIS A 160 15.59 -2.47 -1.34
C HIS A 160 15.60 -1.22 -2.22
N ILE A 161 15.28 -0.03 -1.70
CA ILE A 161 15.05 1.15 -2.56
C ILE A 161 16.31 1.60 -3.31
N SER A 162 17.49 1.25 -2.80
CA SER A 162 18.78 1.45 -3.48
C SER A 162 18.86 0.79 -4.86
N LYS A 163 18.14 -0.32 -5.07
CA LYS A 163 18.05 -1.00 -6.38
C LYS A 163 17.30 -0.18 -7.43
N PHE A 164 16.56 0.85 -7.00
CA PHE A 164 15.85 1.79 -7.85
C PHE A 164 16.59 3.13 -8.00
N GLY A 165 17.85 3.21 -7.53
CA GLY A 165 18.68 4.42 -7.63
C GLY A 165 18.43 5.47 -6.55
N SER A 166 17.71 5.11 -5.48
CA SER A 166 17.38 6.02 -4.38
C SER A 166 18.19 5.75 -3.12
N ASN A 167 18.25 6.74 -2.23
CA ASN A 167 18.98 6.66 -0.98
C ASN A 167 18.03 6.29 0.19
N PRO A 168 18.19 5.14 0.85
CA PRO A 168 17.35 4.73 1.98
C PRO A 168 17.48 5.65 3.20
N GLU A 169 18.58 6.39 3.34
CA GLU A 169 18.78 7.37 4.42
C GLU A 169 18.05 8.70 4.15
N LYS A 170 17.44 8.86 2.97
CA LYS A 170 16.77 10.10 2.54
C LYS A 170 15.26 9.92 2.34
N VAL A 171 14.62 9.15 3.22
CA VAL A 171 13.18 8.89 3.18
C VAL A 171 12.39 10.01 3.86
N THR A 172 11.42 10.58 3.14
CA THR A 172 10.42 11.52 3.64
C THR A 172 9.04 10.88 3.57
N LEU A 173 8.33 10.84 4.70
CA LEU A 173 6.92 10.41 4.72
C LEU A 173 6.03 11.53 4.20
N PHE A 174 5.04 11.20 3.39
CA PHE A 174 4.02 12.14 2.93
C PHE A 174 2.64 11.50 3.09
N GLY A 175 1.69 12.19 3.72
CA GLY A 175 0.34 11.67 3.91
C GLY A 175 -0.72 12.78 3.89
N THR A 176 -1.92 12.43 3.41
CA THR A 176 -3.08 13.33 3.33
C THR A 176 -4.23 12.76 4.15
N SER A 177 -5.03 13.60 4.84
CA SER A 177 -6.19 13.15 5.62
C SER A 177 -5.78 12.13 6.69
N VAL A 178 -6.38 10.95 6.67
CA VAL A 178 -5.98 9.79 7.49
C VAL A 178 -4.49 9.47 7.33
N GLY A 179 -3.94 9.54 6.11
CA GLY A 179 -2.51 9.35 5.87
C GLY A 179 -1.64 10.41 6.55
N GLY A 180 -2.13 11.65 6.69
CA GLY A 180 -1.45 12.69 7.45
C GLY A 180 -1.45 12.42 8.95
N GLY A 181 -2.57 11.90 9.49
CA GLY A 181 -2.64 11.42 10.86
C GLY A 181 -1.69 10.25 11.12
N ILE A 182 -1.55 9.34 10.16
CA ILE A 182 -0.58 8.25 10.21
C ILE A 182 0.86 8.75 10.25
N VAL A 183 1.23 9.79 9.49
CA VAL A 183 2.56 10.42 9.60
C VAL A 183 2.82 10.88 11.04
N LEU A 184 1.81 11.42 11.72
CA LEU A 184 1.93 11.78 13.13
C LEU A 184 2.01 10.54 14.04
N LEU A 185 1.27 9.47 13.77
CA LEU A 185 1.39 8.22 14.53
C LEU A 185 2.80 7.64 14.43
N HIS A 186 3.45 7.71 13.26
CA HIS A 186 4.86 7.31 13.11
C HIS A 186 5.83 8.17 13.93
N LEU A 187 5.53 9.46 14.14
CA LEU A 187 6.31 10.31 15.05
C LEU A 187 6.20 9.85 16.51
N LEU A 188 5.01 9.38 16.91
CA LEU A 188 4.70 8.98 18.28
C LEU A 188 5.04 7.51 18.56
N ALA A 189 5.14 6.69 17.51
CA ALA A 189 5.39 5.26 17.60
C ALA A 189 6.63 4.97 18.46
N TYR A 190 6.49 4.01 19.38
CA TYR A 190 7.50 3.61 20.36
C TYR A 190 7.99 4.77 21.22
N GLY A 191 7.09 5.71 21.56
CA GLY A 191 7.39 6.88 22.39
C GLY A 191 8.29 7.90 21.69
N GLY A 192 8.32 7.90 20.35
CA GLY A 192 9.24 8.71 19.56
C GLY A 192 10.70 8.25 19.68
N ASN A 193 10.95 7.04 20.20
CA ASN A 193 12.30 6.55 20.37
C ASN A 193 12.96 6.25 19.02
N SER A 194 14.02 7.00 18.75
CA SER A 194 14.80 6.95 17.51
C SER A 194 15.50 5.65 17.20
N THR A 195 15.60 4.74 18.16
CA THR A 195 16.32 3.47 17.97
C THR A 195 15.51 2.41 17.23
N ASN A 196 14.17 2.46 17.25
CA ASN A 196 13.30 1.45 16.62
C ASN A 196 12.44 1.97 15.45
N SER A 197 12.14 3.27 15.36
CA SER A 197 11.27 3.84 14.31
C SER A 197 11.80 5.14 13.68
N SER A 198 12.44 6.03 14.45
CA SER A 198 12.78 7.38 13.97
C SER A 198 14.08 7.50 13.14
N LYS A 199 14.84 6.42 12.93
CA LYS A 199 16.00 6.43 12.03
C LYS A 199 15.68 5.98 10.61
N GLN A 200 14.50 5.43 10.37
CA GLN A 200 14.17 4.90 9.05
C GLN A 200 13.56 5.95 8.11
N TRP A 201 13.40 7.18 8.57
CA TRP A 201 12.96 8.31 7.77
C TRP A 201 13.38 9.60 8.48
N ARG A 202 13.54 10.69 7.72
CA ARG A 202 14.18 11.94 8.20
C ARG A 202 13.27 13.16 8.21
N ALA A 203 12.09 13.06 7.57
CA ALA A 203 11.12 14.13 7.49
C ALA A 203 9.71 13.57 7.24
N GLY A 204 8.68 14.32 7.65
CA GLY A 204 7.29 13.99 7.42
C GLY A 204 6.51 15.20 6.94
N THR A 205 5.60 15.01 5.97
CA THR A 205 4.62 16.02 5.54
C THR A 205 3.23 15.47 5.80
N ALA A 206 2.48 16.16 6.65
CA ALA A 206 1.16 15.75 7.09
C ALA A 206 0.11 16.78 6.63
N GLN A 207 -0.57 16.49 5.52
CA GLN A 207 -1.53 17.38 4.88
C GLN A 207 -2.95 17.09 5.39
N SER A 208 -3.66 18.13 5.87
CA SER A 208 -5.07 18.04 6.27
C SER A 208 -5.35 16.86 7.20
N MET A 209 -4.52 16.71 8.23
CA MET A 209 -4.48 15.53 9.09
C MET A 209 -5.84 15.18 9.69
N TYR A 210 -6.12 13.87 9.77
CA TYR A 210 -7.23 13.33 10.56
C TYR A 210 -6.68 12.50 11.72
N LEU A 211 -7.04 12.87 12.95
CA LEU A 211 -6.64 12.18 14.17
C LEU A 211 -7.92 11.83 14.94
N PRO A 212 -8.38 10.56 14.91
CA PRO A 212 -9.53 10.17 15.72
C PRO A 212 -9.13 10.00 17.19
N SER A 213 -10.13 9.78 18.03
CA SER A 213 -9.93 9.28 19.39
C SER A 213 -9.10 7.99 19.34
N VAL A 214 -8.09 7.92 20.22
CA VAL A 214 -7.26 6.73 20.42
C VAL A 214 -7.70 6.09 21.72
N TYR A 215 -8.03 4.82 21.67
CA TYR A 215 -8.52 4.04 22.81
C TYR A 215 -7.47 3.04 23.28
N THR A 216 -7.58 2.55 24.50
CA THR A 216 -6.81 1.40 24.97
C THR A 216 -7.30 0.11 24.31
N VAL A 217 -6.47 -0.94 24.35
CA VAL A 217 -6.88 -2.28 23.89
C VAL A 217 -8.14 -2.76 24.62
N ASP A 218 -8.22 -2.54 25.94
CA ASP A 218 -9.35 -2.95 26.78
C ASP A 218 -10.65 -2.22 26.41
N GLU A 219 -10.57 -0.91 26.11
CA GLU A 219 -11.73 -0.13 25.65
C GLU A 219 -12.24 -0.57 24.28
N MET A 220 -11.42 -1.23 23.46
CA MET A 220 -11.80 -1.77 22.16
C MET A 220 -12.28 -3.22 22.21
N GLN A 221 -12.29 -3.86 23.39
CA GLN A 221 -12.70 -5.25 23.56
C GLN A 221 -14.11 -5.53 23.04
N PHE A 222 -15.04 -4.57 23.16
CA PHE A 222 -16.42 -4.72 22.69
C PHE A 222 -16.51 -4.96 21.17
N HIS A 223 -15.61 -4.38 20.37
CA HIS A 223 -15.56 -4.64 18.93
C HIS A 223 -15.15 -6.08 18.63
N TYR A 224 -14.17 -6.59 19.37
CA TYR A 224 -13.72 -7.98 19.23
C TYR A 224 -14.83 -8.96 19.64
N ASP A 225 -15.48 -8.73 20.79
CA ASP A 225 -16.57 -9.58 21.29
C ASP A 225 -17.77 -9.58 20.32
N HIS A 226 -18.08 -8.42 19.75
CA HIS A 226 -19.12 -8.31 18.73
C HIS A 226 -18.76 -9.12 17.48
N LEU A 227 -17.53 -9.00 16.99
CA LEU A 227 -17.06 -9.74 15.81
C LEU A 227 -17.09 -11.25 16.04
N LEU A 228 -16.67 -11.73 17.22
CA LEU A 228 -16.78 -13.13 17.61
C LEU A 228 -18.25 -13.60 17.59
N THR A 229 -19.14 -12.82 18.19
CA THR A 229 -20.58 -13.14 18.25
C THR A 229 -21.19 -13.18 16.85
N ALA A 230 -20.95 -12.17 16.03
CA ALA A 230 -21.50 -12.04 14.67
C ALA A 230 -21.02 -13.16 13.75
N THR A 231 -19.78 -13.62 13.93
CA THR A 231 -19.19 -14.71 13.14
C THR A 231 -19.37 -16.10 13.76
N SER A 232 -19.99 -16.19 14.94
CA SER A 232 -20.09 -17.42 15.73
C SER A 232 -18.73 -18.07 16.02
N CYS A 233 -17.69 -17.25 16.21
CA CYS A 233 -16.34 -17.71 16.53
C CYS A 233 -16.01 -17.60 18.03
N SER A 234 -15.12 -18.47 18.50
CA SER A 234 -14.65 -18.49 19.89
C SER A 234 -13.46 -17.57 20.14
N ASP A 235 -12.59 -17.40 19.14
CA ASP A 235 -11.29 -16.72 19.27
C ASP A 235 -10.69 -16.36 17.90
N PHE A 236 -9.52 -15.73 17.92
CA PHE A 236 -8.72 -15.44 16.72
C PHE A 236 -8.36 -16.67 15.88
N GLY A 237 -8.20 -17.84 16.49
CA GLY A 237 -7.95 -19.10 15.79
C GLY A 237 -9.12 -19.47 14.89
N CYS A 238 -10.33 -19.39 15.40
CA CYS A 238 -11.56 -19.53 14.61
C CYS A 238 -11.67 -18.43 13.53
N LEU A 239 -11.48 -17.15 13.90
CA LEU A 239 -11.60 -16.04 12.95
C LEU A 239 -10.62 -16.15 11.77
N ARG A 240 -9.44 -16.73 11.96
CA ARG A 240 -8.44 -16.99 10.90
C ARG A 240 -8.90 -18.03 9.87
N GLN A 241 -9.79 -18.93 10.24
CA GLN A 241 -10.28 -20.00 9.37
C GLN A 241 -11.50 -19.57 8.54
N LEU A 242 -12.12 -18.44 8.88
CA LEU A 242 -13.29 -17.95 8.15
C LEU A 242 -12.92 -17.57 6.70
N PRO A 243 -13.72 -17.99 5.71
CA PRO A 243 -13.68 -17.43 4.37
C PRO A 243 -13.80 -15.91 4.41
N ILE A 244 -13.10 -15.23 3.51
CA ILE A 244 -13.01 -13.77 3.53
C ILE A 244 -14.39 -13.11 3.34
N GLU A 245 -15.28 -13.72 2.56
CA GLU A 245 -16.63 -13.22 2.32
C GLU A 245 -17.46 -13.24 3.61
N GLN A 246 -17.35 -14.33 4.39
CA GLN A 246 -18.03 -14.46 5.67
C GLN A 246 -17.46 -13.50 6.72
N PHE A 247 -16.14 -13.32 6.73
CA PHE A 247 -15.49 -12.35 7.60
C PHE A 247 -15.94 -10.91 7.27
N GLN A 248 -15.86 -10.51 6.00
CA GLN A 248 -16.20 -9.15 5.57
C GLN A 248 -17.69 -8.82 5.72
N ALA A 249 -18.58 -9.80 5.57
CA ALA A 249 -20.00 -9.62 5.85
C ALA A 249 -20.30 -9.21 7.30
N ASN A 250 -19.41 -9.56 8.23
CA ASN A 250 -19.52 -9.25 9.66
C ASN A 250 -18.48 -8.20 10.13
N ASN A 251 -17.62 -7.72 9.24
CA ASN A 251 -16.60 -6.72 9.54
C ASN A 251 -17.21 -5.31 9.49
N THR A 252 -18.13 -5.01 10.41
CA THR A 252 -18.88 -3.75 10.42
C THR A 252 -18.49 -2.86 11.60
N ALA A 253 -18.65 -1.55 11.43
CA ALA A 253 -18.54 -0.61 12.53
C ALA A 253 -19.83 -0.65 13.36
N ILE A 254 -19.68 -0.74 14.68
CA ILE A 254 -20.77 -0.68 15.65
C ILE A 254 -20.64 0.57 16.53
N PRO A 255 -21.73 1.05 17.16
CA PRO A 255 -21.66 2.17 18.09
C PRO A 255 -20.72 1.86 19.26
N PHE A 256 -19.90 2.84 19.63
CA PHE A 256 -19.12 2.78 20.87
C PHE A 256 -20.06 2.71 22.09
N PRO A 257 -19.63 2.14 23.23
CA PRO A 257 -20.43 2.12 24.46
C PRO A 257 -20.97 3.51 24.82
N GLY A 258 -22.30 3.61 24.98
CA GLY A 258 -22.99 4.87 25.27
C GLY A 258 -23.29 5.75 24.05
N GLN A 259 -22.95 5.31 22.83
CA GLN A 259 -23.32 5.99 21.58
C GLN A 259 -24.50 5.29 20.89
N PHE A 260 -25.29 6.07 20.16
CA PHE A 260 -26.42 5.55 19.39
C PHE A 260 -26.05 5.16 17.96
N GLU A 261 -25.10 5.88 17.36
CA GLU A 261 -24.70 5.68 15.97
C GLU A 261 -23.28 5.12 15.88
N PRO A 262 -22.97 4.27 14.88
CA PRO A 262 -21.61 3.84 14.60
C PRO A 262 -20.71 5.04 14.29
N ALA A 263 -19.47 4.99 14.80
CA ALA A 263 -18.47 5.96 14.40
C ALA A 263 -18.15 5.80 12.91
N LEU A 264 -17.84 6.92 12.25
CA LEU A 264 -17.35 6.89 10.87
C LEU A 264 -16.13 5.97 10.74
N PHE A 265 -15.23 6.00 11.73
CA PHE A 265 -14.09 5.10 11.87
C PHE A 265 -14.28 4.23 13.11
N GLY A 266 -14.84 3.03 12.93
CA GLY A 266 -15.06 2.08 14.02
C GLY A 266 -13.76 1.43 14.52
N TYR A 267 -12.73 1.37 13.68
CA TYR A 267 -11.43 0.79 14.02
C TYR A 267 -10.34 1.84 13.87
N GLY A 268 -9.46 1.90 14.86
CA GLY A 268 -8.38 2.87 14.96
C GLY A 268 -7.16 2.30 15.67
N PRO A 269 -6.05 3.05 15.71
CA PRO A 269 -4.90 2.73 16.54
C PRO A 269 -5.33 2.67 18.00
N THR A 270 -4.69 1.78 18.75
CA THR A 270 -4.92 1.63 20.19
C THR A 270 -3.63 1.83 20.97
N ILE A 271 -3.75 2.36 22.18
CA ILE A 271 -2.66 2.38 23.17
C ILE A 271 -2.41 0.93 23.59
N ASP A 272 -1.26 0.40 23.20
CA ASP A 272 -0.89 -1.02 23.37
C ASP A 272 0.29 -1.21 24.34
N GLY A 273 0.80 -0.13 24.95
CA GLY A 273 1.91 -0.15 25.89
C GLY A 273 3.27 -0.49 25.24
N SER A 274 3.33 -0.57 23.91
CA SER A 274 4.53 -0.95 23.16
C SER A 274 4.76 -0.07 21.94
N SER A 275 4.04 -0.32 20.84
CA SER A 275 4.13 0.47 19.62
C SER A 275 3.46 1.84 19.77
N LEU A 276 2.42 1.93 20.59
CA LEU A 276 1.85 3.16 21.10
C LEU A 276 1.83 3.04 22.63
N PRO A 277 2.89 3.52 23.31
CA PRO A 277 3.05 3.36 24.75
C PRO A 277 2.10 4.23 25.57
#